data_AF-A0A7C4U5X2-F1
#
_entry.id   AF-A0A7C4U5X2-F1
#
_cell.length_a   1.000
_cell.length_b   1.000
_cell.length_c   1.000
_cell.angle_alpha   90.00
_cell.angle_beta   90.00
_cell.angle_gamma   90.00
#
_symmetry.space_group_name_H-M   'P 1'
#
loop_
_entity.id
_entity.type
_entity.pdbx_description
1 polymer ?
#
loop_
_entity_poly.entity_id
_entity_poly.type
_entity_poly.pdbx_seq_one_letter_code
_entity_poly.pdbx_strand_id
1 'polypeptide(L)'
;MQTVNQLPAEVKFNSNLCFRSLVMYLKKNIAEGNPGMLKLYGQVVEEFESHPELLEPITDINDLRSHSELIEELLSAVFPPTTSNYMYGVSIPFKPEAVYVSPLFKKQLLKPKTNIIIIPEFDLNTALTPQRLQFAYGLILKKYYGLESSQTYRSVYSNPDAETGLMRYMELRVDGRFIEVRPVGELPKLPESVIESQTNRLMNISELMQHIPLEKFVFEGLFVLRINDMTEQEVIAKMKNRFLDNNAFSDSSIYNELEEQVQCLIGMKDVSIGITPFFKINNHYVYSDLHNTNSILFRHFKSIPDKDEISDYCKLLFRDNNQPLLFETLTEQSINEVQCLQYYHLEGGRSLILCPLKLKKDLIGMLEIISTIPGQLKPQHISKIEPAIPLFTLGLEKSLEQLNSQVDRVIKKKFTAVQPAVEWKFTEAALNYIVNLSTKEDVKIERIAFDEVYPLYSAIDIRNSSTERSHSIQLDIIEQLELALRVVKKAQAEISFPLLQEIEFKIDKYIIAASDVLQSEEE
;
A
#
# COMPACT_ATOMS: atom_id res chain seq x y z
N MET A 1 -22.78 11.70 -11.84
CA MET A 1 -22.25 12.79 -12.70
C MET A 1 -22.35 14.09 -11.93
N GLN A 2 -21.34 14.39 -11.11
CA GLN A 2 -21.19 15.71 -10.50
C GLN A 2 -20.41 16.58 -11.48
N THR A 3 -20.96 17.75 -11.78
CA THR A 3 -20.37 18.79 -12.63
C THR A 3 -19.00 19.17 -12.11
N VAL A 4 -17.98 18.87 -12.92
CA VAL A 4 -16.63 19.44 -12.77
C VAL A 4 -16.77 20.94 -12.99
N ASN A 5 -16.80 21.71 -11.91
CA ASN A 5 -16.72 23.17 -11.97
C ASN A 5 -15.38 23.52 -12.62
N GLN A 6 -15.43 23.97 -13.88
CA GLN A 6 -14.30 24.55 -14.57
C GLN A 6 -13.89 25.81 -13.79
N LEU A 7 -12.69 25.78 -13.19
CA LEU A 7 -12.04 26.93 -12.58
C LEU A 7 -11.86 28.03 -13.65
N PRO A 8 -12.13 29.30 -13.32
CA PRO A 8 -12.01 30.40 -14.28
C PRO A 8 -10.56 30.57 -14.78
N ALA A 9 -10.43 31.14 -15.98
CA ALA A 9 -9.17 31.37 -16.69
C ALA A 9 -8.18 32.20 -15.86
N GLU A 10 -6.95 31.68 -15.73
CA GLU A 10 -5.71 32.29 -15.19
C GLU A 10 -5.86 33.25 -14.01
N VAL A 11 -6.14 32.72 -12.80
CA VAL A 11 -5.84 33.48 -11.58
C VAL A 11 -4.32 33.65 -11.48
N LYS A 12 -3.85 34.90 -11.38
CA LYS A 12 -2.42 35.21 -11.23
C LYS A 12 -2.13 35.58 -9.78
N PHE A 13 -1.15 34.92 -9.18
CA PHE A 13 -0.63 35.31 -7.87
C PHE A 13 0.30 36.51 -8.02
N ASN A 14 -0.01 37.60 -7.33
CA ASN A 14 0.93 38.71 -7.20
C ASN A 14 1.90 38.36 -6.07
N SER A 15 3.17 38.13 -6.41
CA SER A 15 4.15 37.61 -5.45
C SER A 15 5.53 38.23 -5.65
N ASN A 16 6.13 38.64 -4.53
CA ASN A 16 7.43 39.29 -4.49
C ASN A 16 8.34 38.56 -3.50
N LEU A 17 9.63 38.50 -3.85
CA LEU A 17 10.64 38.00 -2.92
C LEU A 17 10.87 39.05 -1.83
N CYS A 18 10.90 38.62 -0.57
CA CYS A 18 11.29 39.48 0.54
C CYS A 18 11.90 38.66 1.69
N PHE A 19 13.07 39.07 2.20
CA PHE A 19 13.71 38.39 3.33
C PHE A 19 13.24 38.90 4.69
N ARG A 20 12.50 40.02 4.73
CA ARG A 20 12.05 40.68 5.97
C ARG A 20 11.40 39.72 6.96
N SER A 21 10.45 38.90 6.51
CA SER A 21 9.72 38.00 7.42
C SER A 21 10.62 36.94 8.04
N LEU A 22 11.64 36.46 7.33
CA LEU A 22 12.64 35.53 7.88
C LEU A 22 13.56 36.23 8.89
N VAL A 23 14.05 37.43 8.57
CA VAL A 23 14.88 38.25 9.47
C VAL A 23 14.13 38.60 10.75
N MET A 24 12.87 39.05 10.65
CA MET A 24 12.03 39.34 11.81
C MET A 24 11.75 38.11 12.66
N TYR A 25 11.55 36.94 12.04
CA TYR A 25 11.38 35.68 12.76
C TYR A 25 12.63 35.31 13.56
N LEU A 26 13.82 35.44 12.96
CA LEU A 26 15.09 35.21 13.66
C LEU A 26 15.30 36.21 14.80
N LYS A 27 15.04 37.50 14.56
CA LYS A 27 15.14 38.55 15.57
C LYS A 27 14.24 38.29 16.77
N LYS A 28 12.99 37.87 16.52
CA LYS A 28 12.05 37.47 17.58
C LYS A 28 12.59 36.30 18.41
N ASN A 29 13.06 35.24 17.75
CA ASN A 29 13.60 34.06 18.44
C ASN A 29 14.88 34.36 19.25
N ILE A 30 15.71 35.29 18.76
CA ILE A 30 16.90 35.78 19.48
C ILE A 30 16.47 36.54 20.74
N ALA A 31 15.48 37.43 20.63
CA ALA A 31 14.96 38.22 21.74
C ALA A 31 14.26 37.36 22.83
N GLU A 32 13.70 36.21 22.45
CA GLU A 32 13.10 35.22 23.37
C GLU A 32 14.15 34.45 24.22
N GLY A 33 15.43 34.79 24.11
CA GLY A 33 16.45 34.40 25.10
C GLY A 33 17.22 33.14 24.72
N ASN A 34 17.62 32.99 23.46
CA ASN A 34 18.49 31.90 23.01
C ASN A 34 19.93 32.41 22.75
N PRO A 35 20.87 32.30 23.73
CA PRO A 35 22.21 32.91 23.63
C PRO A 35 23.05 32.34 22.49
N GLY A 36 22.83 31.08 22.11
CA GLY A 36 23.50 30.45 20.97
C GLY A 36 23.06 31.05 19.64
N MET A 37 21.76 31.32 19.48
CA MET A 37 21.22 31.96 18.27
C MET A 37 21.71 33.40 18.10
N LEU A 38 21.82 34.16 19.20
CA LEU A 38 22.42 35.50 19.17
C LEU A 38 23.86 35.45 18.67
N LYS A 39 24.66 34.49 19.15
CA LYS A 39 26.06 34.35 18.74
C LYS A 39 26.21 33.94 17.28
N LEU A 40 25.30 33.12 16.76
CA LEU A 40 25.37 32.60 15.39
C LEU A 40 24.76 33.55 14.34
N TYR A 41 23.66 34.23 14.67
CA TYR A 41 22.87 35.00 13.70
C TYR A 41 22.69 36.47 14.07
N GLY A 42 23.20 36.93 15.21
CA GLY A 42 23.08 38.33 15.62
C GLY A 42 23.70 39.30 14.61
N GLN A 43 24.93 39.02 14.16
CA GLN A 43 25.62 39.82 13.14
C GLN A 43 24.88 39.78 11.79
N VAL A 44 24.36 38.61 11.39
CA VAL A 44 23.56 38.45 10.17
C VAL A 44 22.32 39.34 10.20
N VAL A 45 21.61 39.39 11.32
CA VAL A 45 20.42 40.25 11.46
C VAL A 45 20.79 41.73 11.38
N GLU A 46 21.87 42.16 12.04
CA GLU A 46 22.36 43.55 11.98
C GLU A 46 22.78 43.95 10.56
N GLU A 47 23.45 43.05 9.83
CA GLU A 47 23.90 43.31 8.46
C GLU A 47 22.71 43.43 7.50
N PHE A 48 21.69 42.56 7.61
CA PHE A 48 20.44 42.74 6.87
C PHE A 48 19.72 44.06 7.21
N GLU A 49 19.80 44.54 8.45
CA GLU A 49 19.23 45.84 8.84
C GLU A 49 20.03 47.02 8.27
N SER A 50 21.32 46.85 8.00
CA SER A 50 22.15 47.84 7.28
C SER A 50 21.94 47.86 5.76
N HIS A 51 21.23 46.87 5.21
CA HIS A 51 20.88 46.75 3.79
C HIS A 51 19.34 46.77 3.57
N PRO A 52 18.67 47.94 3.69
CA PRO A 52 17.22 48.05 3.56
C PRO A 52 16.67 47.50 2.24
N GLU A 53 17.47 47.54 1.17
CA GLU A 53 17.14 46.99 -0.15
C GLU A 53 16.84 45.49 -0.13
N LEU A 54 17.40 44.72 0.82
CA LEU A 54 17.13 43.28 0.99
C LEU A 54 15.87 43.02 1.83
N LEU A 55 15.38 44.03 2.55
CA LEU A 55 14.19 43.97 3.39
C LEU A 55 12.94 44.49 2.68
N GLU A 56 13.07 45.15 1.54
CA GLU A 56 11.97 45.55 0.68
C GLU A 56 11.64 44.47 -0.38
N PRO A 57 10.50 44.55 -1.09
CA PRO A 57 10.16 43.62 -2.16
C PRO A 57 11.20 43.65 -3.31
N ILE A 58 11.83 42.51 -3.58
CA ILE A 58 12.88 42.35 -4.59
C ILE A 58 12.25 41.97 -5.93
N THR A 59 12.56 42.74 -6.98
CA THR A 59 11.96 42.58 -8.31
C THR A 59 12.89 41.88 -9.31
N ASP A 60 14.21 42.08 -9.21
CA ASP A 60 15.21 41.35 -10.00
C ASP A 60 16.09 40.46 -9.09
N ILE A 61 16.15 39.16 -9.41
CA ILE A 61 16.97 38.18 -8.69
C ILE A 61 18.47 38.45 -8.92
N ASN A 62 18.85 39.13 -10.00
CA ASN A 62 20.25 39.46 -10.26
C ASN A 62 20.84 40.41 -9.20
N ASP A 63 20.01 41.23 -8.55
CA ASP A 63 20.42 42.13 -7.46
C ASP A 63 20.90 41.36 -6.22
N LEU A 64 20.54 40.07 -6.10
CA LEU A 64 20.97 39.21 -5.01
C LEU A 64 22.42 38.74 -5.14
N ARG A 65 23.01 38.83 -6.34
CA ARG A 65 24.37 38.28 -6.59
C ARG A 65 25.45 39.00 -5.80
N SER A 66 25.28 40.30 -5.55
CA SER A 66 26.23 41.07 -4.74
C SER A 66 26.16 40.73 -3.24
N HIS A 67 25.07 40.07 -2.81
CA HIS A 67 24.79 39.75 -1.40
C HIS A 67 24.66 38.24 -1.17
N SER A 68 25.22 37.41 -2.06
CA SER A 68 25.01 35.96 -2.01
C SER A 68 25.52 35.32 -0.71
N GLU A 69 26.67 35.78 -0.20
CA GLU A 69 27.25 35.28 1.06
C GLU A 69 26.33 35.56 2.25
N LEU A 70 25.86 36.80 2.37
CA LEU A 70 24.92 37.22 3.42
C LEU A 70 23.59 36.46 3.35
N ILE A 71 23.07 36.20 2.15
CA ILE A 71 21.86 35.39 1.94
C ILE A 71 22.10 33.93 2.36
N GLU A 72 23.25 33.35 2.03
CA GLU A 72 23.63 32.00 2.47
C GLU A 72 23.72 31.89 3.99
N GLU A 73 24.29 32.90 4.66
CA GLU A 73 24.35 32.98 6.11
C GLU A 73 22.95 33.01 6.74
N LEU A 74 22.05 33.85 6.22
CA LEU A 74 20.65 33.88 6.67
C LEU A 74 19.95 32.53 6.47
N LEU A 75 20.12 31.94 5.29
CA LEU A 75 19.47 30.68 4.94
C LEU A 75 20.07 29.48 5.69
N SER A 76 21.27 29.60 6.26
CA SER A 76 21.85 28.56 7.13
C SER A 76 21.03 28.32 8.41
N ALA A 77 20.23 29.30 8.83
CA ALA A 77 19.24 29.14 9.92
C ALA A 77 18.07 28.22 9.53
N VAL A 78 17.75 28.13 8.23
CA VAL A 78 16.69 27.27 7.69
C VAL A 78 17.26 25.94 7.20
N PHE A 79 18.47 25.97 6.64
CA PHE A 79 19.18 24.84 6.05
C PHE A 79 20.59 24.75 6.65
N PRO A 80 20.75 24.07 7.79
CA PRO A 80 22.06 23.89 8.39
C PRO A 80 23.04 23.23 7.40
N PRO A 81 24.34 23.57 7.43
CA PRO A 81 25.33 23.03 6.48
C PRO A 81 25.40 21.50 6.43
N THR A 82 25.00 20.83 7.52
CA THR A 82 24.90 19.36 7.61
C THR A 82 23.83 18.76 6.70
N THR A 83 23.01 19.59 6.06
CA THR A 83 21.93 19.16 5.17
C THR A 83 22.31 19.12 3.69
N SER A 84 23.58 19.37 3.32
CA SER A 84 24.05 19.49 1.93
C SER A 84 23.68 18.34 0.98
N ASN A 85 23.47 17.13 1.51
CA ASN A 85 23.06 15.96 0.74
C ASN A 85 21.54 15.89 0.43
N TYR A 86 20.73 16.76 1.02
CA TYR A 86 19.28 16.81 0.79
C TYR A 86 18.92 17.80 -0.34
N MET A 87 17.76 17.59 -0.95
CA MET A 87 17.19 18.53 -1.91
C MET A 87 16.35 19.55 -1.18
N TYR A 88 16.83 20.79 -1.16
CA TYR A 88 16.12 21.91 -0.56
C TYR A 88 16.38 23.19 -1.33
N GLY A 89 15.53 24.18 -1.12
CA GLY A 89 15.72 25.48 -1.72
C GLY A 89 14.72 26.50 -1.23
N VAL A 90 14.85 27.70 -1.78
CA VAL A 90 13.98 28.84 -1.60
C VAL A 90 13.49 29.28 -2.96
N SER A 91 12.20 29.57 -3.07
CA SER A 91 11.59 30.14 -4.28
C SER A 91 10.76 31.37 -3.95
N ILE A 92 10.49 32.17 -4.97
CA ILE A 92 9.52 33.25 -4.87
C ILE A 92 8.14 32.62 -4.68
N PRO A 93 7.30 33.10 -3.73
CA PRO A 93 5.99 32.53 -3.50
C PRO A 93 5.19 32.38 -4.79
N PHE A 94 4.62 31.19 -5.00
CA PHE A 94 3.79 30.83 -6.15
C PHE A 94 4.42 31.01 -7.54
N LYS A 95 5.73 31.27 -7.66
CA LYS A 95 6.46 31.33 -8.92
C LYS A 95 7.45 30.17 -9.02
N PRO A 96 7.78 29.69 -10.24
CA PRO A 96 8.77 28.63 -10.45
C PRO A 96 10.22 29.11 -10.28
N GLU A 97 10.45 30.38 -9.95
CA GLU A 97 11.78 30.96 -9.83
C GLU A 97 12.42 30.62 -8.48
N ALA A 98 13.49 29.84 -8.54
CA ALA A 98 14.36 29.56 -7.41
C ALA A 98 15.29 30.74 -7.11
N VAL A 99 15.45 31.03 -5.83
CA VAL A 99 16.34 32.07 -5.30
C VAL A 99 17.63 31.45 -4.77
N TYR A 100 17.49 30.32 -4.06
CA TYR A 100 18.61 29.57 -3.48
C TYR A 100 18.27 28.09 -3.50
N VAL A 101 19.22 27.22 -3.82
CA VAL A 101 18.99 25.77 -3.91
C VAL A 101 20.23 24.99 -3.50
N SER A 102 20.03 23.80 -2.95
CA SER A 102 21.13 22.87 -2.70
C SER A 102 21.75 22.35 -4.00
N PRO A 103 23.02 21.88 -3.99
CA PRO A 103 23.67 21.36 -5.20
C PRO A 103 22.89 20.22 -5.88
N LEU A 104 22.30 19.31 -5.09
CA LEU A 104 21.52 18.20 -5.61
C LEU A 104 20.20 18.68 -6.25
N PHE A 105 19.51 19.63 -5.61
CA PHE A 105 18.32 20.27 -6.16
C PHE A 105 18.63 20.95 -7.49
N LYS A 106 19.73 21.70 -7.56
CA LYS A 106 20.18 22.38 -8.79
C LYS A 106 20.43 21.41 -9.94
N LYS A 107 21.01 20.23 -9.67
CA LYS A 107 21.32 19.22 -10.69
C LYS A 107 20.04 18.55 -11.23
N GLN A 108 19.07 18.25 -10.37
CA GLN A 108 17.94 17.40 -10.72
C GLN A 108 16.64 18.16 -11.05
N LEU A 109 16.44 19.34 -10.47
CA LEU A 109 15.12 20.00 -10.42
C LEU A 109 15.12 21.42 -10.97
N LEU A 110 16.24 21.91 -11.51
CA LEU A 110 16.29 23.17 -12.26
C LEU A 110 16.51 22.93 -13.74
N LYS A 111 15.84 23.74 -14.57
CA LYS A 111 16.08 23.74 -16.01
C LYS A 111 17.50 24.25 -16.30
N PRO A 112 18.26 23.59 -17.22
CA PRO A 112 19.67 23.92 -17.46
C PRO A 112 19.90 25.41 -17.73
N LYS A 113 20.89 26.00 -17.05
CA LYS A 113 21.28 27.42 -17.16
C LYS A 113 20.20 28.43 -16.77
N THR A 114 19.17 28.02 -16.04
CA THR A 114 18.10 28.89 -15.54
C THR A 114 17.85 28.65 -14.06
N ASN A 115 17.09 29.55 -13.42
CA ASN A 115 16.59 29.39 -12.07
C ASN A 115 15.15 28.84 -12.03
N ILE A 116 14.69 28.23 -13.12
CA ILE A 116 13.31 27.75 -13.24
C ILE A 116 13.22 26.32 -12.71
N ILE A 117 12.35 26.11 -11.74
CA ILE A 117 12.03 24.81 -11.12
C ILE A 117 11.18 24.00 -12.10
N ILE A 118 11.56 22.73 -12.33
CA ILE A 118 10.89 21.80 -13.26
C ILE A 118 10.04 20.74 -12.53
N ILE A 119 9.40 21.13 -11.43
CA ILE A 119 8.47 20.26 -10.69
C ILE A 119 7.05 20.50 -11.24
N PRO A 120 6.25 19.45 -11.51
CA PRO A 120 4.91 19.59 -12.08
C PRO A 120 3.98 20.58 -11.35
N GLU A 121 4.10 20.68 -10.01
CA GLU A 121 3.34 21.63 -9.17
C GLU A 121 3.61 23.11 -9.52
N PHE A 122 4.80 23.38 -10.08
CA PHE A 122 5.25 24.71 -10.50
C PHE A 122 5.12 24.93 -12.00
N ASP A 123 4.61 23.96 -12.77
CA ASP A 123 4.34 24.15 -14.19
C ASP A 123 3.28 25.24 -14.36
N LEU A 124 3.61 26.26 -15.17
CA LEU A 124 2.72 27.38 -15.44
C LEU A 124 1.60 27.00 -16.43
N ASN A 125 1.74 25.88 -17.14
CA ASN A 125 0.76 25.39 -18.10
C ASN A 125 -0.31 24.49 -17.48
N THR A 126 -0.12 24.03 -16.23
CA THR A 126 -1.16 23.31 -15.51
C THR A 126 -2.09 24.30 -14.83
N ALA A 127 -3.41 24.10 -14.99
CA ALA A 127 -4.40 24.88 -14.26
C ALA A 127 -4.04 24.86 -12.77
N LEU A 128 -4.18 26.01 -12.10
CA LEU A 128 -3.90 26.16 -10.67
C LEU A 128 -4.41 24.96 -9.88
N THR A 129 -3.50 24.23 -9.25
CA THR A 129 -3.87 23.08 -8.44
C THR A 129 -4.76 23.57 -7.29
N PRO A 130 -5.84 22.84 -6.94
CA PRO A 130 -6.68 23.16 -5.78
C PRO A 130 -5.85 23.33 -4.49
N GLN A 131 -4.73 22.62 -4.38
CA GLN A 131 -3.79 22.72 -3.26
C GLN A 131 -3.13 24.10 -3.17
N ARG A 132 -2.67 24.69 -4.28
CA ARG A 132 -2.09 26.04 -4.31
C ARG A 132 -3.11 27.10 -3.92
N LEU A 133 -4.34 26.99 -4.42
CA LEU A 133 -5.43 27.90 -4.04
C LEU A 133 -5.78 27.77 -2.55
N GLN A 134 -5.93 26.54 -2.06
CA GLN A 134 -6.20 26.27 -0.64
C GLN A 134 -5.10 26.85 0.25
N PHE A 135 -3.84 26.72 -0.18
CA PHE A 135 -2.70 27.27 0.55
C PHE A 135 -2.70 28.81 0.58
N ALA A 136 -2.92 29.46 -0.57
CA ALA A 136 -3.00 30.91 -0.67
C ALA A 136 -4.13 31.49 0.21
N TYR A 137 -5.31 30.88 0.16
CA TYR A 137 -6.42 31.27 1.03
C TYR A 137 -6.13 31.02 2.50
N GLY A 138 -5.45 29.92 2.85
CA GLY A 138 -4.99 29.68 4.22
C GLY A 138 -4.16 30.85 4.76
N LEU A 139 -3.21 31.36 3.98
CA LEU A 139 -2.40 32.52 4.36
C LEU A 139 -3.24 33.80 4.58
N ILE A 140 -4.22 34.06 3.70
CA ILE A 140 -5.13 35.21 3.82
C ILE A 140 -6.00 35.06 5.08
N LEU A 141 -6.61 33.90 5.26
CA LEU A 141 -7.51 33.61 6.38
C LEU A 141 -6.79 33.69 7.71
N LYS A 142 -5.57 33.18 7.80
CA LYS A 142 -4.73 33.33 9.00
C LYS A 142 -4.49 34.81 9.33
N LYS A 143 -4.13 35.62 8.33
CA LYS A 143 -3.76 37.02 8.56
C LYS A 143 -4.95 37.91 8.93
N TYR A 144 -6.07 37.79 8.21
CA TYR A 144 -7.20 38.71 8.35
C TYR A 144 -8.33 38.20 9.22
N TYR A 145 -8.43 36.88 9.41
CA TYR A 145 -9.49 36.24 10.20
C TYR A 145 -8.96 35.49 11.43
N GLY A 146 -7.64 35.41 11.63
CA GLY A 146 -7.03 34.72 12.77
C GLY A 146 -7.26 33.20 12.78
N LEU A 147 -7.65 32.62 11.64
CA LEU A 147 -7.91 31.18 11.54
C LEU A 147 -6.59 30.40 11.50
N GLU A 148 -6.49 29.38 12.35
CA GLU A 148 -5.36 28.45 12.32
C GLU A 148 -5.45 27.58 11.07
N SER A 149 -4.68 27.92 10.04
CA SER A 149 -4.50 27.10 8.84
C SER A 149 -3.08 26.55 8.77
N SER A 150 -2.91 25.35 8.21
CA SER A 150 -1.58 24.81 7.94
C SER A 150 -0.78 25.76 7.03
N GLN A 151 0.38 26.21 7.51
CA GLN A 151 1.34 27.02 6.75
C GLN A 151 2.32 26.17 5.96
N THR A 152 2.08 24.86 5.93
CA THR A 152 2.81 23.92 5.10
C THR A 152 1.84 23.17 4.21
N TYR A 153 2.21 22.93 2.95
CA TYR A 153 1.51 21.97 2.11
C TYR A 153 2.49 20.92 1.59
N ARG A 154 1.94 19.74 1.28
CA ARG A 154 2.69 18.60 0.76
C ARG A 154 2.04 18.12 -0.52
N SER A 155 2.86 17.79 -1.49
CA SER A 155 2.43 17.20 -2.77
C SER A 155 3.38 16.07 -3.11
N VAL A 156 2.85 14.95 -3.59
CA VAL A 156 3.64 13.82 -4.06
C VAL A 156 3.49 13.76 -5.57
N TYR A 157 4.61 13.74 -6.28
CA TYR A 157 4.64 13.60 -7.73
C TYR A 157 5.55 12.44 -8.10
N SER A 158 5.24 11.80 -9.24
CA SER A 158 6.10 10.78 -9.81
C SER A 158 6.87 11.33 -11.00
N ASN A 159 8.12 10.92 -11.12
CA ASN A 159 8.96 11.20 -12.28
C ASN A 159 9.82 9.98 -12.62
N PRO A 160 9.95 9.61 -13.90
CA PRO A 160 10.91 8.60 -14.28
C PRO A 160 12.33 9.14 -14.05
N ASP A 161 13.16 8.34 -13.40
CA ASP A 161 14.57 8.63 -13.20
C ASP A 161 15.28 8.68 -14.56
N ALA A 162 16.07 9.73 -14.79
CA ALA A 162 16.67 9.97 -16.10
C ALA A 162 17.75 8.93 -16.47
N GLU A 163 18.41 8.31 -15.49
CA GLU A 163 19.48 7.34 -15.71
C GLU A 163 18.92 5.92 -15.82
N THR A 164 18.03 5.54 -14.89
CA THR A 164 17.52 4.17 -14.79
C THR A 164 16.19 3.97 -15.51
N GLY A 165 15.42 5.03 -15.74
CA GLY A 165 14.05 4.97 -16.27
C GLY A 165 13.03 4.40 -15.28
N LEU A 166 13.42 4.12 -14.03
CA LEU A 166 12.51 3.65 -12.98
C LEU A 166 11.67 4.82 -12.44
N MET A 167 10.42 4.53 -12.07
CA MET A 167 9.54 5.55 -11.50
C MET A 167 9.98 5.88 -10.07
N ARG A 168 10.30 7.15 -9.84
CA ARG A 168 10.56 7.69 -8.50
C ARG A 168 9.37 8.50 -8.04
N TYR A 169 9.12 8.47 -6.74
CA TYR A 169 8.06 9.24 -6.09
C TYR A 169 8.71 10.24 -5.16
N MET A 170 8.43 11.52 -5.40
CA MET A 170 9.09 12.63 -4.75
C MET A 170 8.04 13.43 -3.98
N GLU A 171 8.29 13.65 -2.70
CA GLU A 171 7.45 14.50 -1.86
C GLU A 171 8.02 15.91 -1.85
N LEU A 172 7.25 16.85 -2.40
CA LEU A 172 7.47 18.27 -2.23
C LEU A 172 6.80 18.73 -0.93
N ARG A 173 7.60 19.25 0.00
CA ARG A 173 7.11 20.01 1.15
C ARG A 173 7.41 21.49 0.94
N VAL A 174 6.37 22.30 1.01
CA VAL A 174 6.49 23.76 0.97
C VAL A 174 6.10 24.32 2.31
N ASP A 175 6.93 25.22 2.80
CA ASP A 175 6.73 25.97 4.03
C ASP A 175 6.67 27.46 3.71
N GLY A 176 5.49 28.03 3.96
CA GLY A 176 5.18 29.44 3.73
C GLY A 176 5.07 30.26 5.01
N ARG A 177 5.69 29.82 6.11
CA ARG A 177 5.71 30.58 7.39
C ARG A 177 6.35 31.97 7.25
N PHE A 178 7.21 32.15 6.26
CA PHE A 178 7.93 33.39 5.97
C PHE A 178 7.25 34.24 4.89
N ILE A 179 5.92 34.15 4.79
CA ILE A 179 5.13 34.94 3.84
C ILE A 179 4.19 35.87 4.58
N GLU A 180 4.22 37.13 4.19
CA GLU A 180 3.23 38.14 4.54
C GLU A 180 2.28 38.38 3.37
N VAL A 181 0.99 38.46 3.70
CA VAL A 181 -0.05 38.84 2.73
C VAL A 181 -0.37 40.33 2.89
N ARG A 182 -0.32 41.13 1.83
CA ARG A 182 -0.70 42.57 1.88
C ARG A 182 -1.77 42.88 0.85
N PRO A 183 -2.67 43.84 1.10
CA PRO A 183 -3.61 44.26 0.07
C PRO A 183 -2.91 45.09 -0.99
N VAL A 184 -3.36 45.00 -2.23
CA VAL A 184 -2.96 45.91 -3.31
C VAL A 184 -3.73 47.22 -3.13
N GLY A 185 -3.10 48.21 -2.50
CA GLY A 185 -3.75 49.49 -2.19
C GLY A 185 -4.66 49.39 -0.96
N GLU A 186 -5.92 49.84 -1.10
CA GLU A 186 -6.90 49.76 0.00
C GLU A 186 -7.34 48.32 0.25
N LEU A 187 -7.56 47.98 1.53
CA LEU A 187 -8.04 46.66 1.93
C LEU A 187 -9.39 46.37 1.24
N PRO A 188 -9.51 45.26 0.49
CA PRO A 188 -10.80 44.91 -0.11
C PRO A 188 -11.86 44.72 0.96
N LYS A 189 -13.13 44.96 0.62
CA LYS A 189 -14.26 44.61 1.48
C LYS A 189 -14.30 43.09 1.68
N LEU A 190 -13.71 42.65 2.78
CA LEU A 190 -13.69 41.28 3.23
C LEU A 190 -15.04 40.94 3.89
N PRO A 191 -15.61 39.74 3.67
CA PRO A 191 -16.81 39.32 4.37
C PRO A 191 -16.56 39.29 5.89
N GLU A 192 -17.57 39.63 6.70
CA GLU A 192 -17.46 39.65 8.17
C GLU A 192 -17.13 38.27 8.75
N SER A 193 -17.58 37.21 8.09
CA SER A 193 -17.29 35.83 8.42
C SER A 193 -17.06 35.01 7.16
N VAL A 194 -16.13 34.06 7.25
CA VAL A 194 -15.89 33.04 6.23
C VAL A 194 -16.66 31.75 6.53
N ILE A 195 -17.49 31.77 7.57
CA ILE A 195 -18.50 30.76 7.89
C ILE A 195 -19.81 31.26 7.31
N GLU A 196 -20.41 30.46 6.44
CA GLU A 196 -21.69 30.78 5.82
C GLU A 196 -22.82 30.72 6.85
N SER A 197 -23.60 31.80 6.96
CA SER A 197 -24.60 31.97 8.01
C SER A 197 -25.76 30.98 7.94
N GLN A 198 -26.06 30.43 6.76
CA GLN A 198 -27.17 29.49 6.56
C GLN A 198 -26.78 28.04 6.86
N THR A 199 -25.56 27.65 6.52
CA THR A 199 -25.09 26.26 6.60
C THR A 199 -24.15 26.03 7.79
N ASN A 200 -23.68 27.10 8.43
CA ASN A 200 -22.63 27.09 9.45
C ASN A 200 -21.35 26.37 8.98
N ARG A 201 -21.10 26.35 7.67
CA ARG A 201 -19.95 25.70 7.02
C ARG A 201 -18.91 26.74 6.62
N LEU A 202 -17.64 26.37 6.68
CA LEU A 202 -16.56 27.17 6.09
C LEU A 202 -16.73 27.27 4.56
N MET A 203 -16.55 28.46 3.99
CA MET A 203 -16.59 28.66 2.55
C MET A 203 -15.62 27.71 1.81
N ASN A 204 -16.06 27.12 0.70
CA ASN A 204 -15.21 26.35 -0.20
C ASN A 204 -14.33 27.29 -1.06
N ILE A 205 -13.37 26.73 -1.80
CA ILE A 205 -12.44 27.50 -2.63
C ILE A 205 -13.19 28.37 -3.66
N SER A 206 -14.25 27.84 -4.28
CA SER A 206 -15.02 28.58 -5.28
C SER A 206 -15.73 29.80 -4.68
N GLU A 207 -16.30 29.66 -3.48
CA GLU A 207 -16.92 30.76 -2.72
C GLU A 207 -15.87 31.80 -2.28
N LEU A 208 -14.71 31.33 -1.79
CA LEU A 208 -13.59 32.20 -1.44
C LEU A 208 -13.07 33.00 -2.64
N MET A 209 -13.03 32.42 -3.83
CA MET A 209 -12.67 33.13 -5.07
C MET A 209 -13.65 34.23 -5.45
N GLN A 210 -14.94 34.07 -5.15
CA GLN A 210 -15.95 35.09 -5.44
C GLN A 210 -15.88 36.25 -4.44
N HIS A 211 -15.69 35.96 -3.15
CA HIS A 211 -15.70 36.98 -2.10
C HIS A 211 -14.33 37.62 -1.86
N ILE A 212 -13.24 36.88 -2.08
CA ILE A 212 -11.86 37.28 -1.78
C ILE A 212 -11.01 37.06 -3.04
N PRO A 213 -11.02 38.02 -3.98
CA PRO A 213 -10.26 37.90 -5.22
C PRO A 213 -8.75 37.99 -4.94
N LEU A 214 -8.00 36.96 -5.35
CA LEU A 214 -6.56 36.83 -5.09
C LEU A 214 -5.71 37.96 -5.69
N GLU A 215 -6.16 38.57 -6.79
CA GLU A 215 -5.48 39.68 -7.47
C GLU A 215 -5.35 40.93 -6.59
N LYS A 216 -6.20 41.08 -5.57
CA LYS A 216 -6.15 42.20 -4.62
C LYS A 216 -5.16 41.98 -3.48
N PHE A 217 -4.41 40.88 -3.50
CA PHE A 217 -3.43 40.55 -2.48
C PHE A 217 -2.05 40.30 -3.09
N VAL A 218 -1.02 40.76 -2.38
CA VAL A 218 0.39 40.51 -2.66
C VAL A 218 0.92 39.54 -1.61
N PHE A 219 1.59 38.48 -2.07
CA PHE A 219 2.31 37.53 -1.22
C PHE A 219 3.80 37.91 -1.23
N GLU A 220 4.26 38.52 -0.15
CA GLU A 220 5.64 38.98 0.02
C GLU A 220 6.38 38.04 0.95
N GLY A 221 7.52 37.50 0.53
CA GLY A 221 8.27 36.59 1.37
C GLY A 221 9.04 35.56 0.57
N LEU A 222 9.12 34.35 1.13
CA LEU A 222 9.82 33.24 0.50
C LEU A 222 9.14 31.89 0.79
N PHE A 223 9.17 30.99 -0.19
CA PHE A 223 8.81 29.59 0.00
C PHE A 223 10.05 28.77 0.33
N VAL A 224 10.03 28.10 1.48
CA VAL A 224 11.03 27.09 1.83
C VAL A 224 10.58 25.76 1.24
N LEU A 225 11.37 25.21 0.33
CA LEU A 225 11.13 23.97 -0.38
C LEU A 225 12.01 22.86 0.21
N ARG A 226 11.44 21.68 0.45
CA ARG A 226 12.16 20.46 0.75
C ARG A 226 11.62 19.33 -0.10
N ILE A 227 12.51 18.58 -0.73
CA ILE A 227 12.15 17.42 -1.54
C ILE A 227 12.73 16.18 -0.89
N ASN A 228 11.87 15.21 -0.62
CA ASN A 228 12.26 13.91 -0.11
C ASN A 228 11.92 12.84 -1.14
N ASP A 229 12.84 11.91 -1.33
CA ASP A 229 12.52 10.68 -2.05
C ASP A 229 11.63 9.81 -1.14
N MET A 230 10.43 9.50 -1.62
CA MET A 230 9.46 8.64 -0.95
C MET A 230 9.16 7.37 -1.77
N THR A 231 10.05 7.02 -2.71
CA THR A 231 9.83 5.91 -3.65
C THR A 231 9.56 4.61 -2.92
N GLU A 232 10.36 4.27 -1.91
CA GLU A 232 10.19 3.03 -1.15
C GLU A 232 8.83 2.99 -0.44
N GLN A 233 8.42 4.08 0.23
CA GLN A 233 7.14 4.15 0.94
C GLN A 233 5.94 4.06 -0.01
N GLU A 234 6.00 4.77 -1.14
CA GLU A 234 4.92 4.78 -2.13
C GLU A 234 4.78 3.44 -2.85
N VAL A 235 5.90 2.80 -3.22
CA VAL A 235 5.91 1.46 -3.81
C VAL A 235 5.33 0.42 -2.84
N ILE A 236 5.72 0.45 -1.56
CA ILE A 236 5.16 -0.43 -0.54
C ILE A 236 3.66 -0.19 -0.36
N ALA A 237 3.21 1.07 -0.33
CA ALA A 237 1.79 1.40 -0.22
C ALA A 237 0.99 0.89 -1.42
N LYS A 238 1.53 1.03 -2.64
CA LYS A 238 0.95 0.48 -3.86
C LYS A 238 0.87 -1.04 -3.84
N MET A 239 1.97 -1.72 -3.47
CA MET A 239 1.98 -3.18 -3.30
C MET A 239 0.92 -3.61 -2.28
N LYS A 240 0.83 -2.95 -1.13
CA LYS A 240 -0.17 -3.27 -0.10
C LYS A 240 -1.59 -3.17 -0.64
N ASN A 241 -1.93 -2.09 -1.35
CA ASN A 241 -3.24 -1.93 -1.96
C ASN A 241 -3.49 -3.02 -3.01
N ARG A 242 -2.48 -3.41 -3.78
CA ARG A 242 -2.59 -4.47 -4.78
C ARG A 242 -2.85 -5.85 -4.18
N PHE A 243 -2.19 -6.20 -3.08
CA PHE A 243 -2.44 -7.45 -2.36
C PHE A 243 -3.76 -7.45 -1.55
N LEU A 244 -4.40 -6.28 -1.37
CA LEU A 244 -5.75 -6.22 -0.83
C LEU A 244 -6.79 -6.70 -1.86
N ASP A 245 -6.55 -6.45 -3.15
CA ASP A 245 -7.41 -6.92 -4.23
C ASP A 245 -7.38 -8.45 -4.34
N ASN A 246 -8.55 -9.06 -4.53
CA ASN A 246 -8.73 -10.51 -4.46
C ASN A 246 -7.98 -11.30 -5.55
N ASN A 247 -7.38 -10.69 -6.57
CA ASN A 247 -6.82 -11.43 -7.71
C ASN A 247 -5.29 -11.33 -7.85
N ALA A 248 -4.57 -11.05 -6.76
CA ALA A 248 -3.16 -10.63 -6.79
C ALA A 248 -2.15 -11.55 -7.53
N PHE A 249 -2.48 -12.82 -7.81
CA PHE A 249 -1.59 -13.78 -8.48
C PHE A 249 -2.25 -14.61 -9.59
N SER A 250 -3.34 -14.11 -10.18
CA SER A 250 -4.14 -14.87 -11.16
C SER A 250 -3.90 -14.47 -12.62
N ASP A 251 -3.35 -13.28 -12.89
CA ASP A 251 -3.13 -12.76 -14.25
C ASP A 251 -1.66 -12.40 -14.52
N SER A 252 -1.20 -12.64 -15.76
CA SER A 252 0.17 -12.33 -16.21
C SER A 252 0.51 -10.84 -16.20
N SER A 253 -0.48 -9.96 -16.35
CA SER A 253 -0.29 -8.50 -16.25
C SER A 253 0.08 -8.05 -14.84
N ILE A 254 -0.37 -8.76 -13.80
CA ILE A 254 -0.12 -8.40 -12.40
C ILE A 254 1.35 -8.67 -12.05
N TYR A 255 1.93 -9.69 -12.67
CA TYR A 255 3.33 -10.02 -12.45
C TYR A 255 4.27 -8.93 -12.95
N ASN A 256 4.04 -8.40 -14.16
CA ASN A 256 4.84 -7.30 -14.70
C ASN A 256 4.76 -6.06 -13.78
N GLU A 257 3.58 -5.77 -13.24
CA GLU A 257 3.44 -4.69 -12.25
C GLU A 257 4.26 -4.96 -10.98
N LEU A 258 4.23 -6.18 -10.44
CA LEU A 258 5.02 -6.56 -9.27
C LEU A 258 6.53 -6.52 -9.54
N GLU A 259 6.96 -6.93 -10.72
CA GLU A 259 8.35 -6.84 -11.18
C GLU A 259 8.80 -5.38 -11.23
N GLU A 260 8.01 -4.50 -11.85
CA GLU A 260 8.28 -3.06 -11.87
C GLU A 260 8.32 -2.47 -10.45
N GLN A 261 7.42 -2.89 -9.56
CA GLN A 261 7.44 -2.43 -8.17
C GLN A 261 8.71 -2.89 -7.44
N VAL A 262 9.13 -4.15 -7.59
CA VAL A 262 10.37 -4.65 -6.98
C VAL A 262 11.59 -3.94 -7.55
N GLN A 263 11.65 -3.76 -8.88
CA GLN A 263 12.70 -3.00 -9.56
C GLN A 263 12.81 -1.57 -9.01
N CYS A 264 11.68 -0.88 -8.83
CA CYS A 264 11.63 0.45 -8.21
C CYS A 264 12.09 0.43 -6.74
N LEU A 265 11.65 -0.56 -5.97
CA LEU A 265 12.00 -0.68 -4.55
C LEU A 265 13.50 -0.91 -4.35
N ILE A 266 14.10 -1.83 -5.11
CA ILE A 266 15.54 -2.11 -5.01
C ILE A 266 16.37 -1.02 -5.71
N GLY A 267 15.80 -0.32 -6.69
CA GLY A 267 16.44 0.72 -7.50
C GLY A 267 17.27 0.16 -8.66
N MET A 268 16.87 -0.97 -9.25
CA MET A 268 17.55 -1.59 -10.38
C MET A 268 16.54 -2.09 -11.40
N LYS A 269 16.75 -1.73 -12.66
CA LYS A 269 15.88 -2.12 -13.77
C LYS A 269 16.25 -3.48 -14.36
N ASP A 270 17.53 -3.83 -14.35
CA ASP A 270 18.05 -5.07 -14.94
C ASP A 270 17.96 -6.25 -13.97
N VAL A 271 16.81 -6.42 -13.32
CA VAL A 271 16.51 -7.60 -12.51
C VAL A 271 15.19 -8.21 -12.95
N SER A 272 15.09 -9.52 -12.78
CA SER A 272 13.82 -10.22 -12.88
C SER A 272 13.45 -10.80 -11.54
N ILE A 273 12.16 -10.77 -11.24
CA ILE A 273 11.63 -11.43 -10.06
C ILE A 273 11.18 -12.85 -10.44
N GLY A 274 10.73 -13.60 -9.45
CA GLY A 274 10.07 -14.90 -9.60
C GLY A 274 9.33 -15.20 -8.32
N ILE A 275 8.18 -15.87 -8.41
CA ILE A 275 7.43 -16.27 -7.23
C ILE A 275 7.09 -17.75 -7.36
N THR A 276 7.65 -18.55 -6.46
CA THR A 276 7.41 -19.99 -6.42
C THR A 276 6.52 -20.37 -5.24
N PRO A 277 5.24 -20.70 -5.46
CA PRO A 277 4.35 -21.15 -4.39
C PRO A 277 4.60 -22.63 -4.04
N PHE A 278 4.59 -22.95 -2.75
CA PHE A 278 4.68 -24.32 -2.20
C PHE A 278 3.36 -24.74 -1.56
N PHE A 279 2.27 -24.59 -2.31
CA PHE A 279 0.92 -24.83 -1.82
C PHE A 279 0.70 -26.30 -1.46
N LYS A 280 0.14 -26.53 -0.27
CA LYS A 280 -0.32 -27.85 0.18
C LYS A 280 -1.81 -27.81 0.49
N ILE A 281 -2.56 -28.75 -0.08
CA ILE A 281 -3.96 -29.02 0.26
C ILE A 281 -4.02 -30.44 0.80
N ASN A 282 -4.56 -30.63 2.00
CA ASN A 282 -4.60 -31.94 2.68
C ASN A 282 -3.22 -32.63 2.74
N ASN A 283 -2.17 -31.85 3.02
CA ASN A 283 -0.77 -32.26 3.09
C ASN A 283 -0.12 -32.75 1.77
N HIS A 284 -0.80 -32.61 0.64
CA HIS A 284 -0.27 -32.91 -0.69
C HIS A 284 0.07 -31.62 -1.43
N TYR A 285 1.21 -31.60 -2.14
CA TYR A 285 1.59 -30.45 -2.94
C TYR A 285 0.64 -30.27 -4.11
N VAL A 286 0.36 -29.00 -4.39
CA VAL A 286 -0.55 -28.59 -5.45
C VAL A 286 0.18 -27.67 -6.39
N TYR A 287 0.34 -28.14 -7.62
CA TYR A 287 0.94 -27.37 -8.70
C TYR A 287 -0.15 -26.95 -9.68
N SER A 288 -0.33 -25.65 -9.82
CA SER A 288 -1.23 -25.06 -10.79
C SER A 288 -0.40 -24.24 -11.78
N ASP A 289 -0.57 -24.47 -13.08
CA ASP A 289 0.11 -23.67 -14.11
C ASP A 289 -0.26 -22.19 -13.98
N LEU A 290 -1.46 -21.87 -13.50
CA LEU A 290 -1.91 -20.50 -13.22
C LEU A 290 -1.00 -19.79 -12.21
N HIS A 291 -0.56 -20.50 -11.17
CA HIS A 291 0.26 -19.92 -10.08
C HIS A 291 1.76 -20.15 -10.28
N ASN A 292 2.14 -21.14 -11.09
CA ASN A 292 3.55 -21.51 -11.33
C ASN A 292 4.16 -20.87 -12.59
N THR A 293 3.37 -20.21 -13.44
CA THR A 293 3.86 -19.58 -14.69
C THR A 293 5.05 -18.65 -14.45
N ASN A 294 5.07 -17.98 -13.30
CA ASN A 294 6.08 -16.98 -12.94
C ASN A 294 7.12 -17.48 -11.92
N SER A 295 7.10 -18.78 -11.60
CA SER A 295 8.14 -19.40 -10.80
C SER A 295 9.39 -19.57 -11.65
N ILE A 296 10.54 -19.03 -11.23
CA ILE A 296 11.80 -19.30 -11.93
C ILE A 296 12.25 -20.73 -11.61
N LEU A 297 12.04 -21.18 -10.37
CA LEU A 297 12.45 -22.51 -9.92
C LEU A 297 11.74 -23.63 -10.69
N PHE A 298 10.43 -23.52 -10.91
CA PHE A 298 9.61 -24.60 -11.50
C PHE A 298 9.68 -24.71 -13.02
N ARG A 299 10.26 -23.74 -13.74
CA ARG A 299 10.35 -23.77 -15.22
C ARG A 299 11.06 -25.00 -15.78
N HIS A 300 12.05 -25.51 -15.05
CA HIS A 300 12.82 -26.67 -15.47
C HIS A 300 12.18 -28.01 -15.12
N PHE A 301 11.13 -28.02 -14.31
CA PHE A 301 10.51 -29.25 -13.83
C PHE A 301 9.23 -29.57 -14.62
N LYS A 302 9.24 -30.73 -15.30
CA LYS A 302 8.07 -31.24 -16.03
C LYS A 302 7.29 -32.30 -15.26
N SER A 303 7.95 -33.01 -14.33
CA SER A 303 7.32 -34.04 -13.50
C SER A 303 6.91 -33.46 -12.15
N ILE A 304 5.82 -33.98 -11.57
CA ILE A 304 5.35 -33.62 -10.21
C ILE A 304 6.35 -34.10 -9.13
N PRO A 305 6.90 -35.33 -9.17
CA PRO A 305 7.83 -35.80 -8.15
C PRO A 305 9.08 -34.93 -7.98
N ASP A 306 9.64 -34.43 -9.09
CA ASP A 306 10.83 -33.57 -9.01
C ASP A 306 10.51 -32.21 -8.36
N LYS A 307 9.29 -31.70 -8.57
CA LYS A 307 8.80 -30.48 -7.92
C LYS A 307 8.60 -30.68 -6.43
N ASP A 308 8.10 -31.85 -6.00
CA ASP A 308 7.95 -32.19 -4.59
C ASP A 308 9.31 -32.20 -3.89
N GLU A 309 10.30 -32.88 -4.49
CA GLU A 309 11.65 -33.02 -3.93
C GLU A 309 12.32 -31.66 -3.74
N ILE A 310 12.31 -30.79 -4.76
CA ILE A 310 12.92 -29.47 -4.65
C ILE A 310 12.17 -28.55 -3.69
N SER A 311 10.83 -28.68 -3.61
CA SER A 311 10.02 -27.93 -2.66
C SER A 311 10.36 -28.32 -1.23
N ASP A 312 10.48 -29.62 -0.95
CA ASP A 312 10.90 -30.12 0.35
C ASP A 312 12.33 -29.70 0.69
N TYR A 313 13.26 -29.75 -0.27
CA TYR A 313 14.62 -29.22 -0.09
C TYR A 313 14.60 -27.74 0.31
N CYS A 314 13.84 -26.89 -0.38
CA CYS A 314 13.70 -25.47 -0.04
C CYS A 314 13.09 -25.27 1.36
N LYS A 315 12.15 -26.11 1.78
CA LYS A 315 11.62 -26.09 3.15
C LYS A 315 12.67 -26.44 4.19
N LEU A 316 13.54 -27.41 3.92
CA LEU A 316 14.68 -27.73 4.79
C LEU A 316 15.68 -26.57 4.85
N LEU A 317 16.03 -25.98 3.70
CA LEU A 317 16.96 -24.86 3.60
C LEU A 317 16.55 -23.69 4.49
N PHE A 318 15.26 -23.36 4.48
CA PHE A 318 14.72 -22.27 5.28
C PHE A 318 14.15 -22.73 6.63
N ARG A 319 14.23 -23.99 7.05
CA ARG A 319 13.54 -24.47 8.27
C ARG A 319 13.83 -23.61 9.50
N ASP A 320 15.12 -23.35 9.77
CA ASP A 320 15.59 -22.58 10.93
C ASP A 320 16.01 -21.15 10.57
N ASN A 321 15.83 -20.73 9.30
CA ASN A 321 16.21 -19.42 8.81
C ASN A 321 15.02 -18.67 8.18
N ASN A 322 14.71 -17.49 8.71
CA ASN A 322 13.66 -16.60 8.18
C ASN A 322 14.21 -15.45 7.34
N GLN A 323 15.53 -15.32 7.23
CA GLN A 323 16.19 -14.21 6.56
C GLN A 323 16.38 -14.51 5.07
N PRO A 324 16.34 -13.48 4.21
CA PRO A 324 16.73 -13.62 2.81
C PRO A 324 18.17 -14.13 2.66
N LEU A 325 18.39 -15.02 1.69
CA LEU A 325 19.73 -15.47 1.31
C LEU A 325 20.20 -14.69 0.08
N LEU A 326 21.41 -14.13 0.16
CA LEU A 326 22.07 -13.45 -0.95
C LEU A 326 23.22 -14.29 -1.48
N PHE A 327 23.21 -14.49 -2.79
CA PHE A 327 24.31 -15.06 -3.56
C PHE A 327 24.79 -13.98 -4.53
N GLU A 328 25.82 -13.23 -4.14
CA GLU A 328 26.35 -12.13 -4.95
C GLU A 328 26.82 -12.64 -6.32
N THR A 329 27.44 -13.81 -6.36
CA THR A 329 27.83 -14.50 -7.61
C THR A 329 27.54 -16.00 -7.50
N LEU A 330 26.81 -16.54 -8.48
CA LEU A 330 26.57 -17.98 -8.62
C LEU A 330 27.79 -18.66 -9.26
N THR A 331 28.61 -19.30 -8.43
CA THR A 331 29.77 -20.10 -8.83
C THR A 331 29.44 -21.60 -8.84
N GLU A 332 30.22 -22.42 -9.54
CA GLU A 332 30.07 -23.89 -9.50
C GLU A 332 30.14 -24.45 -8.08
N GLN A 333 30.95 -23.84 -7.20
CA GLN A 333 31.02 -24.23 -5.80
C GLN A 333 29.69 -23.97 -5.08
N SER A 334 29.11 -22.77 -5.23
CA SER A 334 27.82 -22.45 -4.61
C SER A 334 26.70 -23.36 -5.11
N ILE A 335 26.72 -23.71 -6.41
CA ILE A 335 25.74 -24.61 -7.02
C ILE A 335 25.83 -26.03 -6.45
N ASN A 336 27.04 -26.50 -6.15
CA ASN A 336 27.25 -27.81 -5.53
C ASN A 336 26.83 -27.84 -4.05
N GLU A 337 26.91 -26.71 -3.34
CA GLU A 337 26.51 -26.60 -1.94
C GLU A 337 24.99 -26.47 -1.77
N VAL A 338 24.32 -25.78 -2.70
CA VAL A 338 22.87 -25.53 -2.64
C VAL A 338 22.19 -25.98 -3.94
N GLN A 339 21.49 -27.11 -3.87
CA GLN A 339 20.93 -27.82 -5.03
C GLN A 339 19.98 -26.96 -5.88
N CYS A 340 19.20 -26.07 -5.24
CA CYS A 340 18.27 -25.21 -5.98
C CYS A 340 18.96 -24.15 -6.85
N LEU A 341 20.23 -23.80 -6.58
CA LEU A 341 20.95 -22.76 -7.32
C LEU A 341 21.23 -23.12 -8.77
N GLN A 342 21.34 -24.41 -9.09
CA GLN A 342 21.59 -24.89 -10.45
C GLN A 342 20.49 -24.41 -11.41
N TYR A 343 19.23 -24.42 -10.97
CA TYR A 343 18.08 -24.06 -11.81
C TYR A 343 18.07 -22.56 -12.14
N TYR A 344 18.43 -21.70 -11.18
CA TYR A 344 18.56 -20.27 -11.45
C TYR A 344 19.75 -19.96 -12.37
N HIS A 345 20.84 -20.73 -12.27
CA HIS A 345 22.00 -20.58 -13.15
C HIS A 345 21.67 -20.95 -14.61
N LEU A 346 20.85 -21.99 -14.81
CA LEU A 346 20.36 -22.44 -16.12
C LEU A 346 19.45 -21.40 -16.80
N GLU A 347 18.63 -20.68 -16.03
CA GLU A 347 17.83 -19.54 -16.50
C GLU A 347 18.68 -18.27 -16.80
N GLY A 348 20.01 -18.36 -16.68
CA GLY A 348 20.92 -17.24 -16.94
C GLY A 348 21.20 -16.34 -15.73
N GLY A 349 20.68 -16.69 -14.56
CA GLY A 349 20.99 -16.01 -13.30
C GLY A 349 22.46 -16.10 -12.96
N ARG A 350 23.05 -15.00 -12.54
CA ARG A 350 24.45 -14.88 -12.08
C ARG A 350 24.55 -14.25 -10.70
N SER A 351 23.54 -13.51 -10.27
CA SER A 351 23.38 -12.98 -8.91
C SER A 351 21.95 -13.25 -8.46
N LEU A 352 21.75 -13.65 -7.19
CA LEU A 352 20.44 -14.11 -6.70
C LEU A 352 20.15 -13.66 -5.27
N ILE A 353 18.92 -13.23 -5.01
CA ILE A 353 18.34 -13.11 -3.66
C ILE A 353 17.15 -14.06 -3.55
N LEU A 354 17.15 -14.91 -2.52
CA LEU A 354 16.03 -15.78 -2.18
C LEU A 354 15.37 -15.29 -0.90
N CYS A 355 14.13 -14.86 -1.00
CA CYS A 355 13.32 -14.38 0.10
C CYS A 355 12.29 -15.46 0.49
N PRO A 356 12.36 -16.03 1.71
CA PRO A 356 11.37 -17.02 2.15
C PRO A 356 10.03 -16.37 2.47
N LEU A 357 8.94 -16.91 1.92
CA LEU A 357 7.57 -16.47 2.21
C LEU A 357 6.94 -17.46 3.19
N LYS A 358 6.89 -17.09 4.46
CA LYS A 358 6.49 -18.00 5.55
C LYS A 358 5.22 -17.57 6.23
N LEU A 359 4.28 -18.49 6.36
CA LEU A 359 3.12 -18.34 7.22
C LEU A 359 3.38 -19.03 8.56
N LYS A 360 3.55 -18.22 9.61
CA LYS A 360 3.96 -18.67 10.96
C LYS A 360 5.33 -19.38 10.94
N LYS A 361 5.35 -20.69 10.73
CA LYS A 361 6.54 -21.55 10.67
C LYS A 361 6.63 -22.37 9.39
N ASP A 362 5.58 -22.40 8.57
CA ASP A 362 5.58 -23.15 7.32
C ASP A 362 5.95 -22.23 6.16
N LEU A 363 6.76 -22.74 5.24
CA LEU A 363 7.17 -22.04 4.03
C LEU A 363 6.11 -22.29 2.97
N ILE A 364 5.34 -21.25 2.65
CA ILE A 364 4.25 -21.31 1.66
C ILE A 364 4.72 -20.91 0.27
N GLY A 365 5.93 -20.36 0.15
CA GLY A 365 6.57 -20.07 -1.13
C GLY A 365 7.90 -19.33 -0.97
N MET A 366 8.43 -18.89 -2.11
CA MET A 366 9.66 -18.11 -2.22
C MET A 366 9.44 -16.95 -3.18
N LEU A 367 10.03 -15.80 -2.85
CA LEU A 367 10.26 -14.69 -3.76
C LEU A 367 11.72 -14.77 -4.21
N GLU A 368 11.91 -14.81 -5.51
CA GLU A 368 13.22 -14.89 -6.17
C GLU A 368 13.51 -13.56 -6.86
N ILE A 369 14.74 -13.07 -6.72
CA ILE A 369 15.22 -11.91 -7.47
C ILE A 369 16.52 -12.32 -8.13
N ILE A 370 16.52 -12.41 -9.46
CA ILE A 370 17.67 -12.79 -10.28
C ILE A 370 18.22 -11.59 -11.03
N SER A 371 19.53 -11.58 -11.20
CA SER A 371 20.23 -10.72 -12.15
C SER A 371 21.13 -11.57 -13.04
N THR A 372 21.25 -11.16 -14.31
CA THR A 372 22.14 -11.78 -15.30
C THR A 372 23.59 -11.32 -15.15
N ILE A 373 23.87 -10.32 -14.30
CA ILE A 373 25.18 -9.72 -14.09
C ILE A 373 25.75 -10.19 -12.75
N PRO A 374 26.94 -10.83 -12.73
CA PRO A 374 27.61 -11.22 -11.49
C PRO A 374 27.86 -10.03 -10.54
N GLY A 375 27.63 -10.20 -9.24
CA GLY A 375 27.91 -9.21 -8.21
C GLY A 375 26.97 -7.99 -8.21
N GLN A 376 25.88 -8.00 -8.99
CA GLN A 376 24.96 -6.89 -9.07
C GLN A 376 24.09 -6.78 -7.81
N LEU A 377 23.57 -7.90 -7.30
CA LEU A 377 22.85 -7.94 -6.04
C LEU A 377 23.84 -7.93 -4.88
N LYS A 378 23.55 -7.09 -3.89
CA LYS A 378 24.38 -6.76 -2.71
C LYS A 378 23.53 -6.68 -1.45
N PRO A 379 24.11 -6.74 -0.23
CA PRO A 379 23.34 -6.72 1.02
C PRO A 379 22.39 -5.53 1.17
N GLN A 380 22.74 -4.35 0.63
CA GLN A 380 21.87 -3.16 0.64
C GLN A 380 20.50 -3.39 -0.02
N HIS A 381 20.40 -4.31 -0.98
CA HIS A 381 19.14 -4.60 -1.67
C HIS A 381 18.24 -5.51 -0.83
N ILE A 382 18.81 -6.33 0.07
CA ILE A 382 18.03 -7.09 1.06
C ILE A 382 17.27 -6.11 1.96
N SER A 383 17.96 -5.11 2.50
CA SER A 383 17.34 -4.11 3.38
C SER A 383 16.19 -3.34 2.70
N LYS A 384 16.23 -3.21 1.37
CA LYS A 384 15.16 -2.57 0.59
C LYS A 384 13.95 -3.47 0.34
N ILE A 385 14.16 -4.76 0.06
CA ILE A 385 13.07 -5.72 -0.20
C ILE A 385 12.42 -6.26 1.08
N GLU A 386 13.17 -6.33 2.19
CA GLU A 386 12.73 -6.90 3.46
C GLU A 386 11.36 -6.39 3.94
N PRO A 387 11.05 -5.07 3.89
CA PRO A 387 9.73 -4.56 4.27
C PRO A 387 8.57 -5.04 3.38
N ALA A 388 8.85 -5.47 2.15
CA ALA A 388 7.84 -5.96 1.20
C ALA A 388 7.58 -7.47 1.32
N ILE A 389 8.50 -8.26 1.89
CA ILE A 389 8.35 -9.72 2.05
C ILE A 389 7.02 -10.12 2.73
N PRO A 390 6.57 -9.47 3.82
CA PRO A 390 5.29 -9.80 4.43
C PRO A 390 4.09 -9.56 3.50
N LEU A 391 4.18 -8.60 2.57
CA LEU A 391 3.12 -8.31 1.61
C LEU A 391 2.98 -9.43 0.58
N PHE A 392 4.10 -9.94 0.06
CA PHE A 392 4.11 -11.13 -0.81
C PHE A 392 3.58 -12.36 -0.09
N THR A 393 3.94 -12.54 1.18
CA THR A 393 3.43 -13.63 2.03
C THR A 393 1.91 -13.56 2.17
N LEU A 394 1.38 -12.37 2.48
CA LEU A 394 -0.07 -12.15 2.58
C LEU A 394 -0.80 -12.43 1.26
N GLY A 395 -0.22 -12.01 0.13
CA GLY A 395 -0.81 -12.29 -1.17
C GLY A 395 -0.86 -13.81 -1.45
N LEU A 396 0.21 -14.55 -1.12
CA LEU A 396 0.26 -16.01 -1.34
C LEU A 396 -0.73 -16.74 -0.44
N GLU A 397 -0.86 -16.31 0.81
CA GLU A 397 -1.87 -16.84 1.75
C GLU A 397 -3.28 -16.69 1.17
N LYS A 398 -3.64 -15.49 0.71
CA LYS A 398 -4.94 -15.26 0.06
C LYS A 398 -5.14 -16.11 -1.19
N SER A 399 -4.11 -16.25 -2.02
CA SER A 399 -4.18 -17.10 -3.22
C SER A 399 -4.41 -18.57 -2.85
N LEU A 400 -3.78 -19.05 -1.77
CA LEU A 400 -3.99 -20.41 -1.26
C LEU A 400 -5.42 -20.61 -0.73
N GLU A 401 -5.94 -19.66 0.04
CA GLU A 401 -7.33 -19.70 0.55
C GLU A 401 -8.37 -19.74 -0.58
N GLN A 402 -8.14 -18.95 -1.63
CA GLN A 402 -8.99 -18.94 -2.81
C GLN A 402 -8.92 -20.24 -3.58
N LEU A 403 -7.71 -20.78 -3.78
CA LEU A 403 -7.53 -22.06 -4.44
C LEU A 403 -8.27 -23.17 -3.68
N ASN A 404 -8.11 -23.24 -2.35
CA ASN A 404 -8.86 -24.15 -1.49
C ASN A 404 -10.37 -24.00 -1.67
N SER A 405 -10.88 -22.78 -1.60
CA SER A 405 -12.32 -22.49 -1.76
C SER A 405 -12.85 -22.89 -3.14
N GLN A 406 -12.06 -22.70 -4.20
CA GLN A 406 -12.42 -23.11 -5.55
C GLN A 406 -12.44 -24.63 -5.69
N VAL A 407 -11.44 -25.31 -5.15
CA VAL A 407 -11.35 -26.78 -5.13
C VAL A 407 -12.54 -27.37 -4.39
N ASP A 408 -12.83 -26.89 -3.18
CA ASP A 408 -13.97 -27.35 -2.38
C ASP A 408 -15.30 -27.18 -3.13
N ARG A 409 -15.47 -26.05 -3.82
CA ARG A 409 -16.67 -25.80 -4.62
C ARG A 409 -16.79 -26.77 -5.80
N VAL A 410 -15.68 -27.08 -6.48
CA VAL A 410 -15.66 -28.07 -7.56
C VAL A 410 -15.98 -29.45 -7.00
N ILE A 411 -15.39 -29.82 -5.86
CA ILE A 411 -15.61 -31.11 -5.23
C ILE A 411 -17.09 -31.28 -4.87
N LYS A 412 -17.68 -30.31 -4.15
CA LYS A 412 -19.11 -30.35 -3.75
C LYS A 412 -20.08 -30.35 -4.93
N LYS A 413 -19.72 -29.73 -6.06
CA LYS A 413 -20.58 -29.67 -7.26
C LYS A 413 -20.50 -30.94 -8.11
N LYS A 414 -19.32 -31.59 -8.16
CA LYS A 414 -19.05 -32.71 -9.06
C LYS A 414 -19.06 -34.07 -8.36
N PHE A 415 -18.94 -34.11 -7.04
CA PHE A 415 -18.90 -35.33 -6.23
C PHE A 415 -19.86 -35.23 -5.03
N THR A 416 -20.45 -36.36 -4.64
CA THR A 416 -21.51 -36.44 -3.61
C THR A 416 -20.99 -36.74 -2.21
N ALA A 417 -19.95 -37.58 -2.08
CA ALA A 417 -19.32 -37.89 -0.81
C ALA A 417 -17.87 -38.33 -1.05
N VAL A 418 -16.92 -37.72 -0.35
CA VAL A 418 -15.49 -38.04 -0.44
C VAL A 418 -15.02 -38.54 0.91
N GLN A 419 -14.42 -39.73 0.93
CA GLN A 419 -13.80 -40.28 2.13
C GLN A 419 -12.44 -39.58 2.34
N PRO A 420 -12.07 -39.18 3.57
CA PRO A 420 -10.81 -38.47 3.82
C PRO A 420 -9.56 -39.18 3.28
N ALA A 421 -9.56 -40.51 3.31
CA ALA A 421 -8.42 -41.33 2.86
C ALA A 421 -8.10 -41.20 1.36
N VAL A 422 -9.08 -40.83 0.54
CA VAL A 422 -8.93 -40.70 -0.92
C VAL A 422 -9.09 -39.27 -1.42
N GLU A 423 -9.33 -38.33 -0.50
CA GLU A 423 -9.66 -36.94 -0.80
C GLU A 423 -8.61 -36.26 -1.68
N TRP A 424 -7.33 -36.55 -1.44
CA TRP A 424 -6.21 -36.01 -2.21
C TRP A 424 -6.37 -36.22 -3.73
N LYS A 425 -6.90 -37.36 -4.18
CA LYS A 425 -7.09 -37.66 -5.61
C LYS A 425 -8.25 -36.87 -6.21
N PHE A 426 -9.26 -36.54 -5.40
CA PHE A 426 -10.36 -35.66 -5.79
C PHE A 426 -9.91 -34.20 -5.83
N THR A 427 -9.08 -33.79 -4.87
CA THR A 427 -8.42 -32.48 -4.85
C THR A 427 -7.58 -32.28 -6.11
N GLU A 428 -6.72 -33.25 -6.47
CA GLU A 428 -5.89 -33.22 -7.67
C GLU A 428 -6.74 -33.12 -8.95
N ALA A 429 -7.78 -33.96 -9.08
CA ALA A 429 -8.72 -33.92 -10.20
C ALA A 429 -9.45 -32.58 -10.33
N ALA A 430 -9.87 -32.00 -9.20
CA ALA A 430 -10.52 -30.69 -9.16
C ALA A 430 -9.57 -29.56 -9.56
N LEU A 431 -8.31 -29.62 -9.14
CA LEU A 431 -7.28 -28.66 -9.54
C LEU A 431 -6.97 -28.72 -11.03
N ASN A 432 -6.72 -29.92 -11.56
CA ASN A 432 -6.52 -30.13 -13.00
C ASN A 432 -7.70 -29.58 -13.79
N TYR A 433 -8.92 -29.78 -13.30
CA TYR A 433 -10.13 -29.22 -13.90
C TYR A 433 -10.17 -27.68 -13.85
N ILE A 434 -9.81 -27.05 -12.73
CA ILE A 434 -9.75 -25.58 -12.58
C ILE A 434 -8.72 -24.96 -13.52
N VAL A 435 -7.53 -25.56 -13.62
CA VAL A 435 -6.45 -25.10 -14.52
C VAL A 435 -6.84 -25.24 -15.99
N ASN A 436 -7.47 -26.35 -16.36
CA ASN A 436 -7.89 -26.56 -17.74
C ASN A 436 -9.08 -25.64 -18.12
N LEU A 437 -9.96 -25.31 -17.17
CA LEU A 437 -11.07 -24.36 -17.39
C LEU A 437 -10.59 -22.96 -17.78
N SER A 438 -9.44 -22.50 -17.30
CA SER A 438 -8.90 -21.19 -17.67
C SER A 438 -8.26 -21.17 -19.06
N THR A 439 -7.98 -22.33 -19.66
CA THR A 439 -7.30 -22.45 -20.97
C THR A 439 -8.18 -23.03 -22.08
N LYS A 440 -9.23 -23.78 -21.75
CA LYS A 440 -10.13 -24.44 -22.72
C LYS A 440 -11.59 -24.36 -22.27
N GLU A 441 -12.50 -24.07 -23.21
CA GLU A 441 -13.93 -23.87 -22.92
C GLU A 441 -14.71 -25.18 -22.62
N ASP A 442 -14.22 -26.35 -23.03
CA ASP A 442 -14.97 -27.62 -22.93
C ASP A 442 -14.16 -28.72 -22.24
N VAL A 443 -13.99 -28.58 -20.92
CA VAL A 443 -13.20 -29.49 -20.08
C VAL A 443 -14.12 -30.41 -19.30
N LYS A 444 -13.87 -31.72 -19.37
CA LYS A 444 -14.52 -32.70 -18.50
C LYS A 444 -13.60 -33.01 -17.31
N ILE A 445 -14.19 -33.15 -16.12
CA ILE A 445 -13.44 -33.61 -14.96
C ILE A 445 -12.97 -35.05 -15.22
N GLU A 446 -11.72 -35.34 -14.85
CA GLU A 446 -11.14 -36.65 -15.03
C GLU A 446 -11.90 -37.72 -14.23
N ARG A 447 -11.94 -38.94 -14.77
CA ARG A 447 -12.57 -40.05 -14.08
C ARG A 447 -11.58 -40.60 -13.05
N ILE A 448 -11.94 -40.49 -11.78
CA ILE A 448 -11.13 -41.04 -10.68
C ILE A 448 -11.35 -42.55 -10.62
N ALA A 449 -10.28 -43.31 -10.84
CA ALA A 449 -10.24 -44.76 -10.68
C ALA A 449 -9.05 -45.14 -9.77
N PHE A 450 -9.19 -46.23 -9.02
CA PHE A 450 -8.11 -46.76 -8.19
C PHE A 450 -7.81 -48.19 -8.65
N ASP A 451 -6.72 -48.37 -9.40
CA ASP A 451 -6.44 -49.64 -10.07
C ASP A 451 -5.95 -50.74 -9.11
N GLU A 452 -5.44 -50.38 -7.92
CA GLU A 452 -4.86 -51.31 -6.93
C GLU A 452 -5.54 -51.23 -5.54
N VAL A 453 -6.81 -50.81 -5.49
CA VAL A 453 -7.59 -50.85 -4.24
C VAL A 453 -8.36 -52.16 -4.17
N TYR A 454 -7.96 -53.02 -3.22
CA TYR A 454 -8.68 -54.24 -2.88
C TYR A 454 -9.62 -53.95 -1.72
N PRO A 455 -10.93 -53.78 -1.97
CA PRO A 455 -11.86 -53.49 -0.89
C PRO A 455 -12.02 -54.73 -0.01
N LEU A 456 -11.62 -54.62 1.25
CA LEU A 456 -11.90 -55.64 2.26
C LEU A 456 -13.33 -55.44 2.78
N TYR A 457 -14.31 -55.92 2.02
CA TYR A 457 -15.71 -55.87 2.47
C TYR A 457 -15.95 -56.92 3.56
N SER A 458 -16.10 -56.48 4.82
CA SER A 458 -16.84 -57.26 5.82
C SER A 458 -18.26 -56.69 5.88
N ALA A 459 -19.19 -57.33 5.20
CA ALA A 459 -20.60 -56.99 5.30
C ALA A 459 -21.15 -57.58 6.61
N ILE A 460 -21.10 -56.80 7.70
CA ILE A 460 -22.04 -56.98 8.80
C ILE A 460 -23.18 -56.00 8.51
N ASP A 461 -24.07 -56.40 7.61
CA ASP A 461 -25.32 -55.67 7.39
C ASP A 461 -26.22 -55.89 8.61
N ILE A 462 -26.24 -54.91 9.51
CA ILE A 462 -27.27 -54.84 10.54
C ILE A 462 -28.55 -54.44 9.81
N ARG A 463 -29.31 -55.47 9.40
CA ARG A 463 -30.68 -55.30 8.90
C ARG A 463 -31.40 -54.29 9.79
N ASN A 464 -32.09 -53.33 9.18
CA ASN A 464 -32.87 -52.30 9.87
C ASN A 464 -32.05 -51.24 10.63
N SER A 465 -30.74 -51.12 10.43
CA SER A 465 -29.94 -50.07 11.11
C SER A 465 -30.42 -48.63 10.85
N SER A 466 -30.91 -48.32 9.65
CA SER A 466 -31.51 -47.01 9.36
C SER A 466 -32.80 -46.79 10.14
N THR A 467 -33.68 -47.80 10.20
CA THR A 467 -34.93 -47.71 10.98
C THR A 467 -34.66 -47.64 12.48
N GLU A 468 -33.67 -48.37 13.01
CA GLU A 468 -33.27 -48.28 14.41
C GLU A 468 -32.64 -46.91 14.75
N ARG A 469 -31.87 -46.33 13.82
CA ARG A 469 -31.32 -44.98 13.99
C ARG A 469 -32.44 -43.94 14.05
N SER A 470 -33.35 -43.92 13.07
CA SER A 470 -34.45 -42.96 13.05
C SER A 470 -35.38 -43.16 14.26
N HIS A 471 -35.62 -44.41 14.69
CA HIS A 471 -36.36 -44.69 15.92
C HIS A 471 -35.63 -44.17 17.18
N SER A 472 -34.31 -44.33 17.26
CA SER A 472 -33.53 -43.82 18.38
C SER A 472 -33.55 -42.28 18.44
N ILE A 473 -33.44 -41.61 17.29
CA ILE A 473 -33.54 -40.15 17.20
C ILE A 473 -34.95 -39.69 17.61
N GLN A 474 -35.99 -40.38 17.16
CA GLN A 474 -37.37 -40.12 17.55
C GLN A 474 -37.57 -40.15 19.06
N LEU A 475 -37.08 -41.21 19.71
CA LEU A 475 -37.18 -41.40 21.15
C LEU A 475 -36.42 -40.31 21.91
N ASP A 476 -35.22 -39.95 21.47
CA ASP A 476 -34.42 -38.89 22.11
C ASP A 476 -35.11 -37.52 21.98
N ILE A 477 -35.62 -37.17 20.80
CA ILE A 477 -36.37 -35.91 20.60
C ILE A 477 -37.60 -35.84 21.52
N ILE A 478 -38.37 -36.92 21.62
CA ILE A 478 -39.53 -36.99 22.51
C ILE A 478 -39.09 -36.79 23.97
N GLU A 479 -38.03 -37.47 24.42
CA GLU A 479 -37.51 -37.32 25.78
C GLU A 479 -37.07 -35.88 26.08
N GLN A 480 -36.36 -35.23 25.16
CA GLN A 480 -35.94 -33.83 25.30
C GLN A 480 -37.14 -32.87 25.37
N LEU A 481 -38.17 -33.09 24.55
CA LEU A 481 -39.37 -32.26 24.55
C LEU A 481 -40.18 -32.45 25.84
N GLU A 482 -40.27 -33.68 26.38
CA GLU A 482 -40.91 -33.95 27.67
C GLU A 482 -40.14 -33.32 28.84
N LEU A 483 -38.80 -33.31 28.79
CA LEU A 483 -37.96 -32.58 29.73
C LEU A 483 -38.24 -31.07 29.67
N ALA A 484 -38.29 -30.49 28.47
CA ALA A 484 -38.62 -29.08 28.27
C ALA A 484 -40.02 -28.76 28.80
N LEU A 485 -41.02 -29.60 28.53
CA LEU A 485 -42.39 -29.45 29.03
C LEU A 485 -42.43 -29.43 30.56
N ARG A 486 -41.66 -30.30 31.23
CA ARG A 486 -41.55 -30.31 32.70
C ARG A 486 -41.00 -29.01 33.26
N VAL A 487 -40.00 -28.41 32.59
CA VAL A 487 -39.43 -27.11 33.00
C VAL A 487 -40.48 -26.00 32.83
N VAL A 488 -41.17 -25.96 31.69
CA VAL A 488 -42.19 -24.95 31.40
C VAL A 488 -43.36 -25.04 32.40
N LYS A 489 -43.84 -26.25 32.71
CA LYS A 489 -44.90 -26.47 33.71
C LYS A 489 -44.51 -26.02 35.11
N LYS A 490 -43.26 -26.27 35.53
CA LYS A 490 -42.73 -25.74 36.80
C LYS A 490 -42.66 -24.22 36.80
N ALA A 491 -42.24 -23.60 35.69
CA ALA A 491 -42.18 -22.14 35.58
C ALA A 491 -43.58 -21.49 35.61
N GLN A 492 -44.58 -22.11 34.96
CA GLN A 492 -45.97 -21.62 35.00
C GLN A 492 -46.59 -21.68 36.40
N ALA A 493 -46.22 -22.67 37.22
CA ALA A 493 -46.74 -22.80 38.58
C ALA A 493 -46.31 -21.64 39.49
N GLU A 494 -45.15 -21.05 39.22
CA GLU A 494 -44.60 -19.91 39.98
C GLU A 494 -45.01 -18.56 39.37
N ILE A 495 -45.16 -18.49 38.04
CA ILE A 495 -45.43 -17.24 37.31
C ILE A 495 -46.52 -17.47 36.26
N SER A 496 -47.68 -16.82 36.45
CA SER A 496 -48.75 -16.80 35.44
C SER A 496 -48.38 -15.86 34.30
N PHE A 497 -47.84 -16.42 33.21
CA PHE A 497 -47.42 -15.66 32.03
C PHE A 497 -47.96 -16.31 30.74
N PRO A 498 -48.77 -15.61 29.93
CA PRO A 498 -49.42 -16.18 28.74
C PRO A 498 -48.46 -16.81 27.72
N LEU A 499 -47.23 -16.27 27.60
CA LEU A 499 -46.23 -16.82 26.70
C LEU A 499 -45.80 -18.25 27.08
N LEU A 500 -45.78 -18.58 28.38
CA LEU A 500 -45.45 -19.93 28.83
C LEU A 500 -46.54 -20.94 28.43
N GLN A 501 -47.80 -20.51 28.36
CA GLN A 501 -48.91 -21.36 27.88
C GLN A 501 -48.80 -21.62 26.38
N GLU A 502 -48.38 -20.61 25.60
CA GLU A 502 -48.12 -20.78 24.17
C GLU A 502 -46.94 -21.74 23.92
N ILE A 503 -45.87 -21.63 24.72
CA ILE A 503 -44.72 -22.52 24.63
C ILE A 503 -45.11 -23.96 25.00
N GLU A 504 -45.89 -24.16 26.07
CA GLU A 504 -46.43 -25.48 26.43
C GLU A 504 -47.23 -26.09 25.28
N PHE A 505 -48.16 -25.33 24.70
CA PHE A 505 -48.96 -25.78 23.56
C PHE A 505 -48.12 -26.16 22.33
N LYS A 506 -47.04 -25.41 22.06
CA LYS A 506 -46.11 -25.73 20.96
C LYS A 506 -45.33 -27.01 21.25
N ILE A 507 -44.82 -27.18 22.47
CA ILE A 507 -44.09 -28.39 22.86
C ILE A 507 -45.00 -29.62 22.73
N ASP A 508 -46.23 -29.57 23.24
CA ASP A 508 -47.19 -30.67 23.10
C ASP A 508 -47.48 -31.00 21.62
N LYS A 509 -47.62 -29.98 20.76
CA LYS A 509 -47.78 -30.19 19.32
C LYS A 509 -46.57 -30.88 18.68
N TYR A 510 -45.36 -30.51 19.08
CA TYR A 510 -44.13 -31.13 18.57
C TYR A 510 -43.93 -32.55 19.09
N ILE A 511 -44.33 -32.86 20.33
CA ILE A 511 -44.32 -34.25 20.84
C ILE A 511 -45.26 -35.12 20.00
N ILE A 512 -46.46 -34.64 19.72
CA ILE A 512 -47.44 -35.36 18.88
C ILE A 512 -46.87 -35.57 17.47
N ALA A 513 -46.30 -34.53 16.85
CA ALA A 513 -45.71 -34.62 15.52
C ALA A 513 -44.52 -35.59 15.48
N ALA A 514 -43.62 -35.52 16.47
CA ALA A 514 -42.47 -36.41 16.56
C ALA A 514 -42.86 -37.87 16.86
N SER A 515 -44.03 -38.12 17.47
CA SER A 515 -44.53 -39.48 17.68
C SER A 515 -45.13 -40.14 16.42
N ASP A 516 -45.43 -39.37 15.38
CA ASP A 516 -45.78 -39.90 14.06
C ASP A 516 -44.49 -40.23 13.27
N VAL A 517 -44.60 -40.97 12.17
CA VAL A 517 -43.44 -41.43 11.38
C VAL A 517 -42.62 -40.23 10.89
N LEU A 518 -41.41 -40.04 11.45
CA LEU A 518 -40.44 -39.03 10.98
C LEU A 518 -40.09 -39.28 9.51
N GLN A 519 -40.40 -38.31 8.66
CA GLN A 519 -39.94 -38.35 7.27
C GLN A 519 -38.47 -37.95 7.19
N SER A 520 -37.74 -38.46 6.20
CA SER A 520 -36.29 -38.21 6.04
C SER A 520 -35.91 -36.74 5.81
N GLU A 521 -36.87 -35.84 5.61
CA GLU A 521 -36.69 -34.40 5.53
C GLU A 521 -36.90 -33.67 6.89
N GLU A 522 -37.26 -34.41 7.94
CA GLU A 522 -37.54 -33.91 9.29
C GLU A 522 -36.43 -34.26 10.32
N GLU A 523 -35.37 -34.98 9.88
CA GLU A 523 -34.05 -35.05 10.56
C GLU A 523 -33.27 -33.74 10.35
#